data_AF-A0A368FNY8-F1
#
_entry.id   AF-A0A368FNY8-F1
#
_cell.length_a   1.000
_cell.length_b   1.000
_cell.length_c   1.000
_cell.angle_alpha   90.00
_cell.angle_beta   90.00
_cell.angle_gamma   90.00
#
_symmetry.space_group_name_H-M   'P 1'
#
loop_
_entity.id
_entity.type
_entity.pdbx_description
1 polymer ?
#
loop_
_entity_poly.entity_id
_entity_poly.type
_entity_poly.pdbx_seq_one_letter_code
_entity_poly.pdbx_strand_id
1 'polypeptide(L)'
;MIRHKHITVLPSFISTSRIQLTLPSEPQLYKDILDEIDLDCKKIVEGDRNAIEQAKEWTYDTMPIEELLFSADDRCRAIEQLFGFNKKDVTPDELQYPLAYGAVVYKNLIQVLFMLSAFYRPHNEYCLAVSGSADKIFKFFMAQLSKCFSNIHVMNRPPITWGSFEIINSTWACAELLSRSKTKWMYYQVKCPS
;
A
#
# COMPACT_ATOMS: atom_id res chain seq x y z
N MET A 1 25.92 53.04 -61.23
CA MET A 1 26.64 53.30 -59.96
C MET A 1 25.60 53.49 -58.86
N ILE A 2 25.17 52.41 -58.21
CA ILE A 2 25.61 51.89 -56.89
C ILE A 2 24.96 52.64 -55.70
N ARG A 3 24.24 51.83 -54.91
CA ARG A 3 23.84 51.92 -53.48
C ARG A 3 22.55 52.68 -53.10
N HIS A 4 21.47 51.88 -53.03
CA HIS A 4 20.32 52.11 -52.17
C HIS A 4 20.74 52.00 -50.68
N LYS A 5 20.24 52.93 -49.86
CA LYS A 5 20.45 52.99 -48.41
C LYS A 5 19.76 51.82 -47.71
N HIS A 6 20.50 51.14 -46.85
CA HIS A 6 20.01 50.12 -45.93
C HIS A 6 19.00 50.72 -44.94
N ILE A 7 17.81 50.11 -44.87
CA ILE A 7 16.85 50.26 -43.77
C ILE A 7 17.12 49.08 -42.82
N THR A 8 17.69 49.37 -41.66
CA THR A 8 17.95 48.38 -40.61
C THR A 8 16.73 48.30 -39.71
N VAL A 9 15.98 47.21 -39.81
CA VAL A 9 14.87 46.87 -38.90
C VAL A 9 15.49 46.27 -37.64
N LEU A 10 15.25 46.90 -36.48
CA LEU A 10 15.63 46.37 -35.17
C LEU A 10 14.74 45.17 -34.81
N PRO A 11 15.30 44.01 -34.41
CA PRO A 11 14.50 42.91 -33.91
C PRO A 11 14.04 43.16 -32.47
N SER A 12 12.77 42.88 -32.24
CA SER A 12 12.07 42.84 -30.96
C SER A 12 12.76 41.95 -29.91
N PHE A 13 12.84 42.47 -28.68
CA PHE A 13 13.29 41.75 -27.48
C PHE A 13 12.39 40.53 -27.20
N ILE A 14 12.97 39.33 -27.26
CA ILE A 14 12.36 38.11 -26.73
C ILE A 14 12.83 37.96 -25.28
N SER A 15 11.91 38.19 -24.33
CA SER A 15 12.15 37.95 -22.90
C SER A 15 12.14 36.44 -22.65
N THR A 16 13.32 35.83 -22.55
CA THR A 16 13.47 34.45 -22.06
C THR A 16 13.31 34.42 -20.55
N SER A 17 12.09 34.25 -20.07
CA SER A 17 11.82 33.94 -18.67
C SER A 17 12.39 32.54 -18.35
N ARG A 18 13.37 32.46 -17.46
CA ARG A 18 13.85 31.19 -16.92
C ARG A 18 12.70 30.51 -16.20
N ILE A 19 12.25 29.36 -16.69
CA ILE A 19 11.47 28.42 -15.91
C ILE A 19 12.38 27.96 -14.78
N GLN A 20 12.14 28.45 -13.57
CA GLN A 20 12.74 27.85 -12.37
C GLN A 20 12.09 26.48 -12.21
N LEU A 21 12.80 25.42 -12.62
CA LEU A 21 12.53 24.09 -12.10
C LEU A 21 12.75 24.17 -10.59
N THR A 22 11.67 24.20 -9.83
CA THR A 22 11.73 23.87 -8.40
C THR A 22 12.26 22.43 -8.32
N LEU A 23 13.39 22.25 -7.64
CA LEU A 23 13.87 20.94 -7.22
C LEU A 23 12.69 20.17 -6.58
N PRO A 24 12.53 18.86 -6.85
CA PRO A 24 11.54 18.07 -6.12
C PRO A 24 11.81 18.25 -4.63
N SER A 25 10.76 18.58 -3.87
CA SER A 25 10.80 18.64 -2.42
C SER A 25 11.47 17.38 -1.88
N GLU A 26 12.30 17.53 -0.84
CA GLU A 26 12.94 16.36 -0.22
C GLU A 26 11.88 15.28 0.05
N PRO A 27 12.19 14.02 -0.26
CA PRO A 27 11.25 12.94 -0.09
C PRO A 27 10.83 12.86 1.39
N GLN A 28 9.55 13.13 1.67
CA GLN A 28 8.99 13.01 3.02
C GLN A 28 9.29 11.61 3.56
N LEU A 29 9.98 11.57 4.70
CA LEU A 29 10.33 10.35 5.42
C LEU A 29 9.25 10.06 6.46
N TYR A 30 8.63 8.90 6.36
CA TYR A 30 7.63 8.43 7.33
C TYR A 30 8.28 7.46 8.31
N LYS A 31 7.83 7.50 9.57
CA LYS A 31 8.21 6.53 10.60
C LYS A 31 7.23 5.36 10.62
N ASP A 32 7.72 4.18 10.97
CA ASP A 32 6.85 3.02 11.16
C ASP A 32 5.91 3.29 12.33
N ILE A 33 4.62 3.05 12.13
CA ILE A 33 3.59 3.25 13.15
C ILE A 33 3.85 2.37 14.38
N LEU A 34 4.37 1.15 14.19
CA LEU A 34 4.63 0.23 15.30
C LEU A 34 5.74 0.73 16.23
N ASP A 35 6.67 1.53 15.70
CA ASP A 35 7.73 2.14 16.51
C ASP A 35 7.21 3.29 17.40
N GLU A 36 6.00 3.79 17.13
CA GLU A 36 5.36 4.87 17.88
C GLU A 36 4.38 4.35 18.95
N ILE A 37 4.17 3.04 19.05
CA ILE A 37 3.26 2.43 20.03
C ILE A 37 3.90 2.45 21.42
N ASP A 38 3.25 3.13 22.37
CA ASP A 38 3.65 3.17 23.77
C ASP A 38 3.14 1.95 24.55
N LEU A 39 3.64 0.77 24.21
CA LEU A 39 3.37 -0.49 24.92
C LEU A 39 4.66 -1.30 25.10
N ASP A 40 4.86 -1.88 26.28
CA ASP A 40 5.96 -2.82 26.52
C ASP A 40 5.57 -4.23 26.01
N CYS A 41 5.67 -4.42 24.69
CA CYS A 41 5.34 -5.69 24.04
C CYS A 41 6.13 -6.87 24.61
N LYS A 42 7.38 -6.64 25.07
CA LYS A 42 8.20 -7.69 25.66
C LYS A 42 7.57 -8.21 26.95
N LYS A 43 7.19 -7.33 27.88
CA LYS A 43 6.51 -7.72 29.11
C LYS A 43 5.16 -8.39 28.86
N ILE A 44 4.41 -7.91 27.87
CA ILE A 44 3.12 -8.51 27.49
C ILE A 44 3.32 -9.96 27.03
N VAL A 45 4.29 -10.21 26.13
CA VAL A 45 4.60 -11.55 25.62
C VAL A 45 5.14 -12.47 26.71
N GLU A 46 5.90 -11.93 27.67
CA GLU A 46 6.42 -12.66 28.83
C GLU A 46 5.36 -12.93 29.91
N GLY A 47 4.15 -12.39 29.77
CA GLY A 47 3.02 -12.65 30.66
C GLY A 47 2.95 -11.76 31.91
N ASP A 48 3.60 -10.60 31.90
CA ASP A 48 3.52 -9.62 32.98
C ASP A 48 2.08 -9.11 33.12
N ARG A 49 1.47 -9.35 34.27
CA ARG A 49 0.06 -9.00 34.52
C ARG A 49 -0.18 -7.49 34.44
N ASN A 50 0.74 -6.66 34.94
CA ASN A 50 0.56 -5.22 34.96
C ASN A 50 0.63 -4.64 33.55
N ALA A 51 1.59 -5.10 32.75
CA ALA A 51 1.71 -4.70 31.35
C ALA A 51 0.48 -5.14 30.54
N ILE A 52 -0.05 -6.34 30.79
CA ILE A 52 -1.29 -6.83 30.15
C ILE A 52 -2.50 -5.98 30.55
N GLU A 53 -2.68 -5.68 31.84
CA GLU A 53 -3.81 -4.83 32.26
C GLU A 53 -3.71 -3.41 31.67
N GLN A 54 -2.51 -2.84 31.58
CA GLN A 54 -2.31 -1.54 30.89
C GLN A 54 -2.65 -1.63 29.40
N ALA A 55 -2.21 -2.70 28.72
CA ALA A 55 -2.45 -2.89 27.29
C ALA A 55 -3.94 -3.08 26.94
N LYS A 56 -4.76 -3.60 27.87
CA LYS A 56 -6.21 -3.75 27.64
C LYS A 56 -6.93 -2.41 27.52
N GLU A 57 -6.45 -1.38 28.21
CA GLU A 57 -7.02 -0.03 28.18
C GLU A 57 -6.50 0.79 27.00
N TRP A 58 -5.50 0.28 26.28
CA TRP A 58 -4.92 0.96 25.15
C TRP A 58 -5.90 0.98 23.97
N THR A 59 -6.01 2.15 23.34
CA THR A 59 -6.83 2.36 22.15
C THR A 59 -5.99 2.98 21.06
N TYR A 60 -6.33 2.66 19.81
CA TYR A 60 -5.62 3.17 18.65
C TYR A 60 -6.58 3.99 17.78
N ASP A 61 -6.28 5.27 17.61
CA ASP A 61 -6.99 6.13 16.67
C ASP A 61 -6.37 6.02 15.28
N THR A 62 -7.15 5.51 14.32
CA THR A 62 -6.71 5.35 12.93
C THR A 62 -6.79 6.64 12.12
N MET A 63 -7.58 7.63 12.56
CA MET A 63 -7.87 8.83 11.76
C MET A 63 -6.63 9.62 11.34
N PRO A 64 -5.63 9.86 12.21
CA PRO A 64 -4.44 10.62 11.82
C PRO A 64 -3.64 9.94 10.69
N ILE A 65 -3.58 8.61 10.71
CA ILE A 65 -2.88 7.84 9.67
C ILE A 65 -3.67 7.84 8.37
N GLU A 66 -4.99 7.74 8.43
CA GLU A 66 -5.84 7.83 7.24
C GLU A 66 -5.71 9.20 6.56
N GLU A 67 -5.66 10.29 7.34
CA GLU A 67 -5.44 11.65 6.84
C GLU A 67 -4.03 11.81 6.24
N LEU A 68 -3.01 11.27 6.89
CA LEU A 68 -1.64 11.28 6.38
C LEU A 68 -1.52 10.52 5.05
N LEU A 69 -2.12 9.32 4.96
CA LEU A 69 -2.18 8.55 3.71
C LEU A 69 -2.95 9.28 2.61
N PHE A 70 -4.00 10.01 2.97
CA PHE A 70 -4.81 10.76 2.01
C PHE A 70 -4.06 11.98 1.47
N SER A 71 -3.31 12.69 2.32
CA SER A 71 -2.57 13.90 1.96
C SER A 71 -1.18 13.65 1.38
N ALA A 72 -0.63 12.43 1.53
CA ALA A 72 0.69 12.09 1.00
C ALA A 72 0.81 12.28 -0.52
N ASP A 73 1.87 12.98 -0.93
CA ASP A 73 2.24 13.16 -2.34
C ASP A 73 2.61 11.82 -2.99
N ASP A 74 3.50 11.07 -2.33
CA ASP A 74 3.89 9.70 -2.69
C ASP A 74 3.25 8.70 -1.72
N ARG A 75 2.04 8.27 -2.07
CA ARG A 75 1.27 7.30 -1.26
C ARG A 75 1.91 5.92 -1.21
N CYS A 76 2.66 5.52 -2.22
CA CYS A 76 3.33 4.22 -2.21
C CYS A 76 4.46 4.23 -1.18
N ARG A 77 5.28 5.28 -1.16
CA ARG A 77 6.28 5.46 -0.11
C ARG A 77 5.64 5.55 1.28
N ALA A 78 4.54 6.30 1.42
CA ALA A 78 3.83 6.41 2.69
C ALA A 78 3.36 5.04 3.19
N ILE A 79 2.67 4.25 2.35
CA ILE A 79 2.23 2.90 2.70
C ILE A 79 3.42 2.00 3.09
N GLU A 80 4.50 2.04 2.32
CA GLU A 80 5.65 1.17 2.58
C GLU A 80 6.35 1.48 3.92
N GLN A 81 6.52 2.77 4.22
CA GLN A 81 7.26 3.22 5.40
C GLN A 81 6.40 3.23 6.67
N LEU A 82 5.14 3.68 6.59
CA LEU A 82 4.25 3.75 7.76
C LEU A 82 3.92 2.35 8.30
N PHE A 83 3.83 1.33 7.44
CA PHE A 83 3.41 -0.02 7.84
C PHE A 83 4.56 -1.04 7.83
N GLY A 84 5.80 -0.61 7.56
CA GLY A 84 6.98 -1.48 7.63
C GLY A 84 7.00 -2.61 6.60
N PHE A 85 6.59 -2.35 5.34
CA PHE A 85 6.61 -3.40 4.30
C PHE A 85 8.04 -3.89 4.03
N ASN A 86 8.35 -5.11 4.49
CA ASN A 86 9.70 -5.67 4.33
C ASN A 86 9.96 -6.14 2.90
N LYS A 87 10.79 -5.38 2.18
CA LYS A 87 11.28 -5.70 0.83
C LYS A 87 12.72 -6.21 0.77
N LYS A 88 13.45 -6.23 1.88
CA LYS A 88 14.92 -6.35 1.87
C LYS A 88 15.41 -7.74 2.28
N ASP A 89 14.75 -8.37 3.23
CA ASP A 89 15.26 -9.62 3.81
C ASP A 89 14.57 -10.81 3.15
N VAL A 90 15.27 -11.45 2.21
CA VAL A 90 14.82 -12.70 1.58
C VAL A 90 15.96 -13.70 1.62
N THR A 91 15.69 -14.88 2.18
CA THR A 91 16.64 -15.99 2.21
C THR A 91 16.56 -16.84 0.94
N PRO A 92 17.64 -17.57 0.57
CA PRO A 92 17.60 -18.51 -0.55
C PRO A 92 16.52 -19.58 -0.43
N ASP A 93 16.21 -20.00 0.81
CA ASP A 93 15.16 -20.99 1.08
C ASP A 93 13.76 -20.40 0.82
N GLU A 94 13.50 -19.16 1.25
CA GLU A 94 12.24 -18.46 0.95
C GLU A 94 12.01 -18.32 -0.57
N LEU A 95 13.06 -18.02 -1.35
CA LEU A 95 12.95 -17.92 -2.83
C LEU A 95 12.55 -19.23 -3.51
N GLN A 96 12.86 -20.38 -2.89
CA GLN A 96 12.49 -21.69 -3.41
C GLN A 96 11.04 -22.08 -3.07
N TYR A 97 10.41 -21.37 -2.14
CA TYR A 97 9.04 -21.63 -1.69
C TYR A 97 8.14 -20.38 -1.75
N PRO A 98 7.89 -19.80 -2.94
CA PRO A 98 6.94 -18.71 -3.07
C PRO A 98 5.52 -19.13 -2.61
N LEU A 99 4.82 -18.20 -1.98
CA LEU A 99 3.47 -18.40 -1.45
C LEU A 99 2.47 -17.49 -2.16
N ALA A 100 1.24 -17.95 -2.25
CA ALA A 100 0.10 -17.18 -2.73
C ALA A 100 -0.88 -16.90 -1.59
N TYR A 101 -1.36 -15.67 -1.48
CA TYR A 101 -2.32 -15.25 -0.47
C TYR A 101 -3.55 -14.64 -1.10
N GLY A 102 -4.73 -15.05 -0.65
CA GLY A 102 -6.00 -14.41 -1.02
C GLY A 102 -6.70 -13.86 0.21
N ALA A 103 -7.24 -12.64 0.11
CA ALA A 103 -8.04 -12.06 1.17
C ALA A 103 -9.31 -11.40 0.63
N VAL A 104 -10.42 -11.60 1.34
CA VAL A 104 -11.66 -10.87 1.09
C VAL A 104 -11.72 -9.69 2.06
N VAL A 105 -11.84 -8.48 1.53
CA VAL A 105 -11.72 -7.24 2.32
C VAL A 105 -12.86 -6.26 2.02
N TYR A 106 -13.30 -5.51 3.03
CA TYR A 106 -14.42 -4.58 2.86
C TYR A 106 -14.43 -3.34 3.76
N LYS A 107 -13.57 -3.26 4.78
CA LYS A 107 -13.48 -2.13 5.72
C LYS A 107 -12.10 -2.10 6.39
N ASN A 108 -11.84 -1.07 7.21
CA ASN A 108 -10.65 -0.91 8.04
C ASN A 108 -9.33 -0.96 7.24
N LEU A 109 -9.03 0.12 6.50
CA LEU A 109 -7.82 0.19 5.66
C LEU A 109 -6.55 -0.11 6.44
N ILE A 110 -6.37 0.53 7.60
CA ILE A 110 -5.19 0.40 8.45
C ILE A 110 -4.96 -1.07 8.85
N GLN A 111 -6.03 -1.77 9.21
CA GLN A 111 -5.95 -3.19 9.57
C GLN A 111 -5.52 -4.07 8.38
N VAL A 112 -6.05 -3.79 7.18
CA VAL A 112 -5.66 -4.52 5.97
C VAL A 112 -4.18 -4.29 5.63
N LEU A 113 -3.69 -3.05 5.81
CA LEU A 113 -2.30 -2.70 5.55
C LEU A 113 -1.34 -3.37 6.55
N PHE A 114 -1.66 -3.36 7.85
CA PHE A 114 -0.88 -4.11 8.86
C PHE A 114 -0.92 -5.62 8.64
N MET A 115 -2.10 -6.16 8.31
CA MET A 115 -2.22 -7.58 7.97
C MET A 115 -1.28 -7.92 6.82
N LEU A 116 -1.30 -7.14 5.74
CA LEU A 116 -0.45 -7.39 4.58
C LEU A 116 1.03 -7.22 4.90
N SER A 117 1.42 -6.15 5.60
CA SER A 117 2.83 -5.88 5.89
C SER A 117 3.46 -6.99 6.75
N ALA A 118 2.70 -7.57 7.68
CA ALA A 118 3.15 -8.65 8.55
C ALA A 118 3.62 -9.91 7.81
N PHE A 119 3.11 -10.19 6.60
CA PHE A 119 3.53 -11.35 5.79
C PHE A 119 3.89 -10.99 4.35
N TYR A 120 4.15 -9.72 4.06
CA TYR A 120 4.56 -9.29 2.73
C TYR A 120 5.98 -9.73 2.43
N ARG A 121 6.18 -10.35 1.27
CA ARG A 121 7.48 -10.63 0.66
C ARG A 121 7.41 -10.39 -0.84
N PRO A 122 8.48 -9.86 -1.47
CA PRO A 122 8.46 -9.51 -2.89
C PRO A 122 8.37 -10.71 -3.84
N HIS A 123 8.74 -11.92 -3.38
CA HIS A 123 8.68 -13.14 -4.18
C HIS A 123 7.33 -13.88 -4.10
N ASN A 124 6.44 -13.47 -3.19
CA ASN A 124 5.10 -14.02 -3.02
C ASN A 124 4.08 -13.31 -3.91
N GLU A 125 2.89 -13.90 -4.05
CA GLU A 125 1.76 -13.32 -4.79
C GLU A 125 0.56 -13.08 -3.86
N TYR A 126 -0.16 -11.98 -4.07
CA TYR A 126 -1.25 -11.54 -3.21
C TYR A 126 -2.47 -11.15 -4.03
N CYS A 127 -3.65 -11.56 -3.60
CA CYS A 127 -4.91 -11.16 -4.18
C CYS A 127 -5.86 -10.62 -3.12
N LEU A 128 -6.43 -9.44 -3.37
CA LEU A 128 -7.43 -8.80 -2.54
C LEU A 128 -8.75 -8.71 -3.30
N ALA A 129 -9.73 -9.48 -2.85
CA ALA A 129 -11.10 -9.41 -3.31
C ALA A 129 -11.86 -8.35 -2.50
N VAL A 130 -12.07 -7.19 -3.09
CA VAL A 130 -12.73 -6.04 -2.46
C VAL A 130 -14.23 -6.15 -2.65
N SER A 131 -14.97 -6.24 -1.54
CA SER A 131 -16.43 -6.31 -1.56
C SER A 131 -17.07 -5.08 -2.20
N GLY A 132 -18.15 -5.31 -2.95
CA GLY A 132 -19.00 -4.25 -3.48
C GLY A 132 -19.63 -3.38 -2.38
N SER A 133 -19.76 -3.89 -1.14
CA SER A 133 -20.26 -3.16 0.02
C SER A 133 -19.24 -2.21 0.65
N ALA A 134 -17.96 -2.28 0.26
CA ALA A 134 -16.93 -1.37 0.75
C ALA A 134 -17.19 0.07 0.27
N ASP A 135 -16.84 1.04 1.11
CA ASP A 135 -16.97 2.45 0.78
C ASP A 135 -15.99 2.89 -0.34
N LYS A 136 -16.20 4.09 -0.85
CA LYS A 136 -15.41 4.61 -1.98
C LYS A 136 -13.96 4.91 -1.62
N ILE A 137 -13.70 5.36 -0.40
CA ILE A 137 -12.35 5.71 0.08
C ILE A 137 -11.55 4.43 0.24
N PHE A 138 -12.13 3.40 0.86
CA PHE A 138 -11.50 2.08 0.98
C PHE A 138 -11.14 1.50 -0.40
N LYS A 139 -12.08 1.48 -1.34
CA LYS A 139 -11.84 1.01 -2.72
C LYS A 139 -10.76 1.82 -3.43
N PHE A 140 -10.73 3.14 -3.23
CA PHE A 140 -9.68 4.00 -3.79
C PHE A 140 -8.31 3.57 -3.28
N PHE A 141 -8.13 3.39 -1.97
CA PHE A 141 -6.84 2.97 -1.40
C PHE A 141 -6.44 1.56 -1.81
N MET A 142 -7.37 0.61 -1.89
CA MET A 142 -7.08 -0.72 -2.44
C MET A 142 -6.58 -0.63 -3.89
N ALA A 143 -7.19 0.22 -4.72
CA ALA A 143 -6.72 0.44 -6.09
C ALA A 143 -5.38 1.18 -6.19
N GLN A 144 -4.99 1.99 -5.20
CA GLN A 144 -3.64 2.55 -5.12
C GLN A 144 -2.63 1.49 -4.68
N LEU A 145 -3.00 0.64 -3.73
CA LEU A 145 -2.14 -0.42 -3.21
C LEU A 145 -1.67 -1.37 -4.32
N SER A 146 -2.56 -1.78 -5.23
CA SER A 146 -2.18 -2.62 -6.39
C SER A 146 -1.25 -1.92 -7.40
N LYS A 147 -1.16 -0.59 -7.37
CA LYS A 147 -0.19 0.16 -8.19
C LYS A 147 1.17 0.27 -7.52
N CYS A 148 1.20 0.26 -6.19
CA CYS A 148 2.43 0.37 -5.41
C CYS A 148 3.23 -0.94 -5.41
N PHE A 149 2.55 -2.08 -5.47
CA PHE A 149 3.16 -3.40 -5.39
C PHE A 149 2.80 -4.24 -6.61
N SER A 150 3.81 -4.64 -7.40
CA SER A 150 3.60 -5.41 -8.62
C SER A 150 3.04 -6.82 -8.40
N ASN A 151 3.13 -7.33 -7.17
CA ASN A 151 2.68 -8.66 -6.76
C ASN A 151 1.39 -8.61 -5.91
N ILE A 152 0.74 -7.45 -5.77
CA ILE A 152 -0.58 -7.32 -5.13
C ILE A 152 -1.63 -7.03 -6.19
N HIS A 153 -2.52 -7.99 -6.39
CA HIS A 153 -3.62 -7.92 -7.33
C HIS A 153 -4.91 -7.58 -6.60
N VAL A 154 -5.68 -6.61 -7.10
CA VAL A 154 -6.94 -6.17 -6.48
C VAL A 154 -8.07 -6.39 -7.46
N MET A 155 -9.14 -7.05 -7.01
CA MET A 155 -10.35 -7.24 -7.80
C MET A 155 -11.58 -6.74 -7.04
N ASN A 156 -12.47 -6.04 -7.75
CA ASN A 156 -13.77 -5.67 -7.20
C ASN A 156 -14.75 -6.84 -7.37
N ARG A 157 -15.50 -7.13 -6.31
CA ARG A 157 -16.50 -8.21 -6.24
C ARG A 157 -17.89 -7.64 -5.98
N PRO A 158 -18.96 -8.43 -6.17
CA PRO A 158 -20.30 -8.07 -5.71
C PRO A 158 -20.31 -7.75 -4.21
N PRO A 159 -21.36 -7.08 -3.68
CA PRO A 159 -21.50 -6.89 -2.24
C PRO A 159 -21.49 -8.23 -1.50
N ILE A 160 -20.56 -8.37 -0.56
CA ILE A 160 -20.37 -9.56 0.27
C ILE A 160 -21.00 -9.32 1.63
N THR A 161 -21.86 -10.24 2.05
CA THR A 161 -22.42 -10.28 3.39
C THR A 161 -21.91 -11.51 4.15
N TRP A 162 -21.94 -11.44 5.48
CA TRP A 162 -21.50 -12.56 6.31
C TRP A 162 -22.32 -13.83 6.03
N GLY A 163 -21.63 -14.97 5.93
CA GLY A 163 -22.25 -16.26 5.60
C GLY A 163 -22.72 -16.43 4.15
N SER A 164 -22.50 -15.44 3.28
CA SER A 164 -22.92 -15.54 1.87
C SER A 164 -21.97 -16.41 1.03
N PHE A 165 -22.51 -17.00 -0.03
CA PHE A 165 -21.74 -17.73 -1.05
C PHE A 165 -20.64 -16.87 -1.69
N GLU A 166 -20.83 -15.55 -1.74
CA GLU A 166 -19.87 -14.64 -2.35
C GLU A 166 -18.50 -14.63 -1.66
N ILE A 167 -18.42 -15.05 -0.39
CA ILE A 167 -17.13 -15.24 0.30
C ILE A 167 -16.31 -16.33 -0.40
N ILE A 168 -16.92 -17.49 -0.66
CA ILE A 168 -16.25 -18.63 -1.31
C ILE A 168 -15.98 -18.29 -2.77
N ASN A 169 -16.95 -17.71 -3.47
CA ASN A 169 -16.82 -17.29 -4.86
C ASN A 169 -15.65 -16.31 -5.05
N SER A 170 -15.52 -15.33 -4.15
CA SER A 170 -14.45 -14.32 -4.19
C SER A 170 -13.08 -14.91 -3.81
N THR A 171 -13.06 -15.81 -2.83
CA THR A 171 -11.84 -16.54 -2.44
C THR A 171 -11.34 -17.43 -3.58
N TRP A 172 -12.25 -18.11 -4.27
CA TRP A 172 -11.94 -18.91 -5.45
C TRP A 172 -11.45 -18.05 -6.61
N ALA A 173 -12.10 -16.91 -6.87
CA ALA A 173 -11.66 -15.97 -7.91
C ALA A 173 -10.22 -15.47 -7.67
N CYS A 174 -9.82 -15.26 -6.41
CA CYS A 174 -8.43 -14.96 -6.08
C CYS A 174 -7.49 -16.14 -6.37
N ALA A 175 -7.82 -17.35 -5.96
CA ALA A 175 -7.02 -18.53 -6.27
C ALA A 175 -6.85 -18.72 -7.79
N GLU A 176 -7.92 -18.56 -8.55
CA GLU A 176 -7.90 -18.64 -10.01
C GLU A 176 -7.01 -17.55 -10.63
N LEU A 177 -7.13 -16.30 -10.17
CA LEU A 177 -6.28 -15.20 -10.65
C LEU A 177 -4.80 -15.51 -10.40
N LEU A 178 -4.44 -15.90 -9.18
CA LEU A 178 -3.05 -16.17 -8.81
C LEU A 178 -2.48 -17.42 -9.50
N SER A 179 -3.33 -18.40 -9.84
CA SER A 179 -2.90 -19.60 -10.61
C SER A 179 -2.38 -19.26 -12.01
N ARG A 180 -2.74 -18.09 -12.54
CA ARG A 180 -2.29 -17.60 -13.85
C ARG A 180 -1.08 -16.67 -13.74
N SER A 181 -0.59 -16.40 -12.53
CA SER A 181 0.62 -15.59 -12.33
C SER A 181 1.85 -16.30 -12.89
N LYS A 182 2.90 -15.52 -13.18
CA LYS A 182 4.19 -16.09 -13.64
C LYS A 182 4.94 -16.80 -12.51
N THR A 183 4.65 -16.43 -11.27
CA THR A 183 5.27 -16.97 -10.07
C THR A 183 4.75 -18.38 -9.82
N LYS A 184 5.67 -19.34 -9.75
CA LYS A 184 5.35 -20.74 -9.42
C LYS A 184 5.24 -20.90 -7.90
N TRP A 185 4.17 -20.40 -7.32
CA TRP A 185 3.91 -20.53 -5.90
C TRP A 185 3.53 -21.98 -5.52
N MET A 186 3.82 -22.35 -4.28
CA MET A 186 3.71 -23.72 -3.77
C MET A 186 2.40 -23.97 -3.02
N TYR A 187 1.94 -22.96 -2.26
CA TYR A 187 0.73 -23.04 -1.45
C TYR A 187 -0.10 -21.77 -1.56
N TYR A 188 -1.43 -21.95 -1.48
CA TYR A 188 -2.39 -20.87 -1.39
C TYR A 188 -2.97 -20.78 0.03
N GLN A 189 -2.97 -19.58 0.62
CA GLN A 189 -3.53 -19.33 1.94
C GLN A 189 -4.62 -18.26 1.87
N VAL A 190 -5.75 -18.55 2.48
CA VAL A 190 -6.85 -17.60 2.63
C VAL A 190 -6.67 -16.83 3.92
N LYS A 191 -6.76 -15.50 3.84
CA LYS A 191 -6.67 -14.57 4.96
C LYS A 191 -7.99 -13.82 5.11
N CYS A 192 -8.41 -13.62 6.35
CA CYS A 192 -9.57 -12.81 6.69
C CYS A 192 -9.13 -11.75 7.71
N PRO A 193 -9.10 -10.46 7.36
CA PRO A 193 -8.95 -9.41 8.37
C PRO A 193 -10.20 -9.41 9.25
N SER A 194 -10.04 -9.79 10.52
CA SER A 194 -11.11 -9.95 11.52
C SER A 194 -11.43 -8.66 12.25
#